data_AF-A0A3R7IDD7-F1
#
_entry.id   AF-A0A3R7IDD7-F1
#
_cell.length_a   1.000
_cell.length_b   1.000
_cell.length_c   1.000
_cell.angle_alpha   90.00
_cell.angle_beta   90.00
_cell.angle_gamma   90.00
#
_symmetry.space_group_name_H-M   'P 1'
#
loop_
_entity.id
_entity.type
_entity.pdbx_description
1 polymer ?
#
loop_
_entity_poly.entity_id
_entity_poly.type
_entity_poly.pdbx_seq_one_letter_code
_entity_poly.pdbx_strand_id
1 'polypeptide(L)'
;MPQNNLNDIILAAVEDGLSSLGDSPKQAIIFHLETSFHIKKEYIPENLTEFTKALEGIFGPGASYLEKLILKHLYGKLGLKFEEKSWNFQEYIDNVKKQLLQENV
;
A
#
# COMPACT_ATOMS: atom_id res chain seq x y z
N MET A 1 -14.67 5.56 -10.73
CA MET A 1 -13.34 5.15 -11.27
C MET A 1 -13.36 3.67 -11.63
N PRO A 2 -12.79 3.21 -12.76
CA PRO A 2 -12.67 1.78 -13.05
C PRO A 2 -11.72 1.10 -12.06
N GLN A 3 -11.98 -0.16 -11.69
CA GLN A 3 -11.19 -0.91 -10.69
C GLN A 3 -9.69 -0.96 -11.01
N ASN A 4 -9.31 -1.09 -12.29
CA ASN A 4 -7.91 -1.05 -12.71
C ASN A 4 -7.20 0.24 -12.29
N ASN A 5 -7.88 1.39 -12.32
CA ASN A 5 -7.27 2.67 -11.95
C ASN A 5 -6.93 2.73 -10.45
N LEU A 6 -7.82 2.23 -9.58
CA LEU A 6 -7.52 2.23 -8.14
C LEU A 6 -6.38 1.27 -7.80
N ASN A 7 -6.32 0.10 -8.43
CA ASN A 7 -5.21 -0.84 -8.22
C ASN A 7 -3.88 -0.23 -8.68
N ASP A 8 -3.86 0.47 -9.82
CA ASP A 8 -2.68 1.19 -10.30
C ASP A 8 -2.24 2.28 -9.31
N ILE A 9 -3.19 3.04 -8.74
CA ILE A 9 -2.90 4.07 -7.74
C ILE A 9 -2.35 3.44 -6.44
N ILE A 10 -2.94 2.34 -5.98
CA ILE A 10 -2.46 1.61 -4.79
C ILE A 10 -1.05 1.10 -5.04
N LEU A 11 -0.79 0.49 -6.20
CA LEU A 11 0.53 -0.02 -6.54
C LEU A 11 1.57 1.11 -6.59
N ALA A 12 1.24 2.23 -7.24
CA ALA A 12 2.11 3.39 -7.28
C ALA A 12 2.38 3.96 -5.87
N ALA A 13 1.40 3.96 -4.98
CA ALA A 13 1.58 4.40 -3.60
C ALA A 13 2.47 3.44 -2.79
N VAL A 14 2.38 2.13 -3.05
CA VAL A 14 3.28 1.12 -2.47
C VAL A 14 4.71 1.37 -2.95
N GLU A 15 4.92 1.53 -4.27
CA GLU A 15 6.25 1.78 -4.83
C GLU A 15 6.87 3.07 -4.28
N ASP A 16 6.10 4.16 -4.18
CA ASP A 16 6.56 5.42 -3.58
C ASP A 16 6.90 5.27 -2.09
N GLY A 17 6.04 4.57 -1.34
CA GLY A 17 6.25 4.34 0.09
C GLY A 17 7.50 3.49 0.36
N LEU A 18 7.81 2.50 -0.48
CA LEU A 18 9.05 1.74 -0.38
C LEU A 18 10.27 2.55 -0.85
N SER A 19 10.11 3.41 -1.85
CA SER A 19 11.15 4.33 -2.32
C SER A 19 11.57 5.35 -1.27
N SER A 20 10.83 5.54 -0.18
CA SER A 20 11.24 6.42 0.93
C SER A 20 12.56 5.99 1.59
N LEU A 21 12.92 4.71 1.45
CA LEU A 21 14.19 4.15 1.93
C LEU A 21 15.30 4.24 0.87
N GLY A 22 14.97 4.63 -0.36
CA GLY A 22 15.84 4.64 -1.54
C GLY A 22 15.46 3.57 -2.57
N ASP A 23 15.86 3.78 -3.82
CA ASP A 23 15.47 2.90 -4.93
C ASP A 23 16.09 1.50 -4.86
N SER A 24 17.33 1.39 -4.40
CA SER A 24 17.98 0.08 -4.23
C SER A 24 17.31 -0.75 -3.12
N PRO A 25 17.03 -0.19 -1.92
CA PRO A 25 16.20 -0.87 -0.92
C PRO A 25 14.81 -1.26 -1.43
N LYS A 26 14.11 -0.39 -2.17
CA LYS A 26 12.83 -0.74 -2.81
C LYS A 26 12.95 -2.00 -3.67
N GLN A 27 13.95 -2.06 -4.56
CA GLN A 27 14.16 -3.22 -5.42
C GLN A 27 14.43 -4.50 -4.61
N ALA A 28 15.24 -4.41 -3.55
CA ALA A 28 15.51 -5.54 -2.67
C ALA A 28 14.24 -6.03 -1.94
N ILE A 29 13.40 -5.11 -1.48
CA ILE A 29 12.11 -5.44 -0.84
C ILE A 29 11.18 -6.14 -1.83
N ILE A 30 11.01 -5.59 -3.04
CA ILE A 30 10.18 -6.21 -4.10
C ILE A 30 10.71 -7.62 -4.43
N PHE A 31 12.01 -7.78 -4.63
CA PHE A 31 12.61 -9.09 -4.88
C PHE A 31 12.35 -10.08 -3.74
N HIS A 32 12.41 -9.63 -2.49
CA HIS A 32 12.16 -10.48 -1.34
C HIS A 32 10.68 -10.87 -1.20
N LEU A 33 9.75 -9.94 -1.49
CA LEU A 33 8.31 -10.23 -1.58
C LEU A 33 8.02 -11.32 -2.62
N GLU A 34 8.66 -11.24 -3.79
CA GLU A 34 8.46 -12.21 -4.87
C GLU A 34 9.04 -13.58 -4.55
N THR A 35 10.27 -13.61 -4.01
CA THR A 35 11.03 -14.86 -3.86
C THR A 35 10.72 -15.59 -2.56
N SER A 36 10.48 -14.89 -1.46
CA SER A 36 10.29 -15.49 -0.13
C SER A 36 8.83 -15.51 0.32
N PHE A 37 8.02 -14.56 -0.15
CA PHE A 37 6.59 -14.50 0.19
C PHE A 37 5.68 -14.86 -0.99
N HIS A 38 6.24 -15.08 -2.18
CA HIS A 38 5.50 -15.45 -3.40
C HIS A 38 4.44 -14.41 -3.81
N ILE A 39 4.67 -13.14 -3.47
CA ILE A 39 3.80 -12.02 -3.83
C ILE A 39 4.44 -11.29 -5.00
N LYS A 40 3.87 -11.47 -6.20
CA LYS A 40 4.27 -10.66 -7.36
C LYS A 40 3.82 -9.22 -7.17
N LYS A 41 4.67 -8.28 -7.60
CA LYS A 41 4.41 -6.85 -7.47
C LYS A 41 3.03 -6.44 -8.00
N GLU A 42 2.65 -6.96 -9.16
CA GLU A 42 1.40 -6.61 -9.84
C GLU A 42 0.15 -7.09 -9.08
N TYR A 43 0.30 -8.05 -8.16
CA TYR A 43 -0.80 -8.61 -7.37
C TYR A 43 -0.90 -8.04 -5.94
N ILE A 44 -0.02 -7.09 -5.59
CA ILE A 44 -0.06 -6.42 -4.29
C ILE A 44 -1.43 -5.74 -4.05
N PRO A 45 -2.01 -4.97 -5.00
CA PRO A 45 -3.29 -4.30 -4.78
C PRO A 45 -4.46 -5.24 -4.48
N GLU A 46 -4.43 -6.45 -5.03
CA GLU A 46 -5.45 -7.49 -4.83
C GLU A 46 -5.21 -8.30 -3.55
N ASN A 47 -3.99 -8.32 -3.02
CA ASN A 47 -3.62 -9.15 -1.86
C ASN A 47 -2.90 -8.36 -0.75
N LEU A 48 -3.54 -7.27 -0.32
CA LEU A 48 -2.98 -6.34 0.67
C LEU A 48 -2.75 -6.97 2.05
N THR A 49 -3.58 -7.95 2.43
CA THR A 49 -3.43 -8.66 3.71
C THR A 49 -2.15 -9.51 3.76
N GLU A 50 -1.83 -10.22 2.69
CA GLU A 50 -0.58 -10.99 2.64
C GLU A 50 0.63 -10.06 2.45
N PHE A 51 0.46 -8.94 1.73
CA PHE A 51 1.49 -7.92 1.61
C PHE A 51 1.88 -7.30 2.97
N THR A 52 0.93 -6.90 3.81
CA THR A 52 1.23 -6.32 5.14
C THR A 52 1.90 -7.35 6.06
N LYS A 53 1.44 -8.60 6.05
CA LYS A 53 2.12 -9.70 6.76
C LYS A 53 3.54 -9.91 6.28
N ALA A 54 3.78 -9.83 4.97
CA ALA A 54 5.12 -9.96 4.41
C ALA A 54 6.01 -8.79 4.84
N LEU A 55 5.52 -7.54 4.81
CA LEU A 55 6.26 -6.39 5.36
C LEU A 55 6.59 -6.57 6.83
N GLU A 56 5.65 -7.05 7.65
CA GLU A 56 5.91 -7.36 9.06
C GLU A 56 6.90 -8.52 9.22
N GLY A 57 6.90 -9.51 8.33
CA GLY A 57 7.93 -10.55 8.29
C GLY A 57 9.34 -10.03 8.00
N ILE A 58 9.46 -8.97 7.19
CA ILE A 58 10.74 -8.36 6.81
C ILE A 58 11.24 -7.36 7.86
N PHE A 59 10.34 -6.51 8.35
CA PHE A 59 10.67 -5.34 9.17
C PHE A 59 10.21 -5.44 10.63
N GLY A 60 9.49 -6.50 10.99
CA GLY A 60 8.86 -6.63 12.29
C GLY A 60 7.93 -5.45 12.59
N PRO A 61 7.92 -4.95 13.84
CA PRO A 61 7.11 -3.79 14.23
C PRO A 61 7.36 -2.52 13.40
N GLY A 62 8.53 -2.42 12.75
CA GLY A 62 8.89 -1.32 11.86
C GLY A 62 8.04 -1.24 10.58
N ALA A 63 7.37 -2.33 10.20
CA ALA A 63 6.47 -2.36 9.04
C ALA A 63 5.37 -1.30 9.11
N SER A 64 4.85 -1.03 10.33
CA SER A 64 3.83 -0.01 10.57
C SER A 64 4.23 1.40 10.11
N TYR A 65 5.53 1.72 10.10
CA TYR A 65 6.02 2.98 9.58
C TYR A 65 5.91 3.04 8.05
N LEU A 66 6.30 1.97 7.35
CA LEU A 66 6.18 1.88 5.90
C LEU A 66 4.71 1.87 5.45
N GLU A 67 3.85 1.12 6.15
CA GLU A 67 2.41 1.13 5.93
C GLU A 67 1.83 2.55 5.98
N LYS A 68 2.20 3.34 7.00
CA LYS A 68 1.79 4.74 7.12
C LYS A 68 2.29 5.61 5.98
N LEU A 69 3.51 5.41 5.50
CA LEU A 69 4.04 6.15 4.34
C LEU A 69 3.26 5.81 3.08
N ILE A 70 3.00 4.53 2.83
CA ILE A 70 2.19 4.06 1.70
C ILE A 70 0.79 4.70 1.75
N LEU A 71 0.15 4.74 2.91
CA LEU A 71 -1.15 5.39 3.09
C LEU A 71 -1.10 6.89 2.80
N LYS A 72 -0.07 7.60 3.25
CA LYS A 72 0.10 9.03 2.93
C LYS A 72 0.23 9.27 1.43
N HIS A 73 1.01 8.44 0.74
CA HIS A 73 1.14 8.51 -0.72
C HIS A 73 -0.19 8.20 -1.42
N LEU A 74 -0.91 7.18 -0.96
CA LEU A 74 -2.22 6.80 -1.52
C LEU A 74 -3.23 7.94 -1.41
N TYR A 75 -3.44 8.47 -0.20
CA TYR A 75 -4.38 9.57 0.04
C TYR A 75 -3.98 10.80 -0.79
N GLY A 76 -2.68 11.13 -0.84
CA GLY A 76 -2.17 12.24 -1.65
C GLY A 76 -2.45 12.08 -3.16
N LYS A 77 -2.24 10.88 -3.71
CA LYS A 77 -2.55 10.58 -5.13
C LYS A 77 -4.04 10.69 -5.45
N LEU A 78 -4.90 10.46 -4.46
CA LEU A 78 -6.35 10.58 -4.58
C LEU A 78 -6.86 11.99 -4.29
N GLY A 79 -5.99 12.95 -3.96
CA GLY A 79 -6.40 14.29 -3.54
C GLY A 79 -7.12 14.32 -2.19
N LEU A 80 -7.03 13.24 -1.42
CA LEU A 80 -7.65 13.08 -0.11
C LEU A 80 -6.67 13.49 1.00
N LYS A 81 -7.22 13.98 2.12
CA LYS A 81 -6.43 14.27 3.32
C LYS A 81 -6.24 12.99 4.13
N PHE A 82 -4.98 12.61 4.34
CA PHE A 82 -4.65 11.54 5.29
C PHE A 82 -4.84 12.03 6.73
N GLU A 83 -5.62 11.28 7.51
CA GLU A 83 -5.82 11.53 8.94
C GLU A 83 -5.48 10.28 9.73
N GLU A 84 -4.59 10.42 10.72
CA GLU A 84 -4.18 9.29 11.54
C GLU A 84 -5.30 8.90 12.51
N LYS A 85 -5.75 7.66 12.36
CA LYS A 85 -6.79 6.96 13.12
C LYS A 85 -6.21 5.65 13.65
N SER A 86 -6.89 5.05 14.63
CA SER A 86 -6.56 3.73 15.20
C SER A 86 -6.90 2.57 14.25
N TRP A 87 -6.84 2.80 12.95
CA TRP A 87 -7.15 1.83 11.91
C TRP A 87 -5.89 1.07 11.49
N ASN A 88 -6.07 -0.20 11.13
CA ASN A 88 -5.03 -0.96 10.44
C ASN A 88 -5.00 -0.59 8.95
N PHE A 89 -3.94 -1.01 8.26
CA PHE A 89 -3.73 -0.70 6.85
C PHE A 89 -4.94 -1.05 5.96
N GLN A 90 -5.54 -2.23 6.14
CA GLN A 90 -6.70 -2.68 5.35
C GLN A 90 -7.92 -1.77 5.57
N GLU A 91 -8.18 -1.35 6.80
CA GLU A 91 -9.29 -0.47 7.14
C GLU A 91 -9.20 0.90 6.45
N TYR A 92 -7.99 1.45 6.30
CA TYR A 92 -7.79 2.66 5.50
C TYR A 92 -8.10 2.45 4.02
N ILE A 93 -7.64 1.36 3.43
CA ILE A 93 -7.90 1.05 2.02
C ILE A 93 -9.40 0.86 1.79
N ASP A 94 -10.08 0.16 2.70
CA ASP A 94 -11.52 -0.05 2.61
C ASP A 94 -12.30 1.26 2.77
N ASN A 95 -11.81 2.19 3.61
CA ASN A 95 -12.38 3.51 3.72
C ASN A 95 -12.24 4.31 2.43
N VAL A 96 -11.06 4.31 1.80
CA VAL A 96 -10.81 4.95 0.50
C VAL A 96 -11.75 4.38 -0.56
N LYS A 97 -11.86 3.05 -0.65
CA LYS A 97 -12.77 2.37 -1.59
C LYS A 97 -14.21 2.83 -1.38
N LYS A 98 -14.67 2.94 -0.12
CA LYS A 98 -16.02 3.43 0.20
C LYS A 98 -16.23 4.89 -0.20
N GLN A 99 -15.27 5.78 0.07
CA GLN A 99 -15.36 7.21 -0.29
C GLN A 99 -15.46 7.39 -1.81
N LEU A 100 -14.61 6.70 -2.57
CA LEU A 100 -14.63 6.76 -4.03
C LEU A 100 -15.90 6.18 -4.66
N LEU A 101 -16.57 5.24 -3.99
CA LEU A 101 -17.87 4.73 -4.44
C LEU A 101 -19.02 5.72 -4.16
N GLN A 102 -18.91 6.50 -3.07
CA GLN A 102 -19.92 7.50 -2.69
C GLN A 102 -19.85 8.78 -3.51
N GLU A 103 -18.67 9.16 -4.03
CA GLU A 103 -18.49 10.33 -4.90
C GLU A 103 -19.04 10.16 -6.33
N ASN A 104 -19.45 8.95 -6.73
CA ASN A 104 -20.06 8.69 -8.04
C ASN A 104 -21.61 8.66 -8.01
N VAL A 105 -22.24 9.24 -6.96
CA VAL A 105 -23.70 9.35 -6.80
C VAL A 105 -24.14 10.80 -6.78
#